data_AF-A0A0F2PXF5-F1
#
_entry.id   AF-A0A0F2PXF5-F1
#
_cell.length_a   1.000
_cell.length_b   1.000
_cell.length_c   1.000
_cell.angle_alpha   90.00
_cell.angle_beta   90.00
_cell.angle_gamma   90.00
#
_symmetry.space_group_name_H-M   'P 1'
#
loop_
_entity.id
_entity.type
_entity.pdbx_description
1 polymer ?
#
loop_
_entity_poly.entity_id
_entity_poly.type
_entity_poly.pdbx_seq_one_letter_code
_entity_poly.pdbx_strand_id
1 'polypeptide(L)'
;MPITVGNFEKLVISKFYDGLTFHRVEDWVIQGGDPKGNGTGGPGWTIKLETNPLLKNTRGALAMARSSDPDSAGSQFYILKKDASSLDGQYAVFGRVIKGMDIVDHIKPGDKMQKVVMVK
;
A
#
# COMPACT_ATOMS: atom_id res chain seq x y z
N MET A 1 6.73 -9.09 -8.82
CA MET A 1 6.86 -8.70 -7.41
C MET A 1 6.58 -9.89 -6.49
N PRO A 2 7.30 -11.02 -6.59
CA PRO A 2 7.04 -12.19 -5.75
C PRO A 2 7.22 -11.94 -4.24
N ILE A 3 8.27 -11.21 -3.82
CA ILE A 3 8.49 -10.93 -2.38
C ILE A 3 7.38 -10.03 -1.85
N THR A 4 7.06 -8.98 -2.60
CA THR A 4 6.07 -7.97 -2.21
C THR A 4 4.66 -8.55 -2.15
N VAL A 5 4.25 -9.29 -3.19
CA VAL A 5 2.93 -9.93 -3.25
C VAL A 5 2.82 -10.99 -2.17
N GLY A 6 3.84 -11.84 -1.98
CA GLY A 6 3.83 -12.87 -0.94
C GLY A 6 3.75 -12.28 0.48
N ASN A 7 4.45 -11.17 0.74
CA ASN A 7 4.36 -10.46 2.02
C ASN A 7 2.96 -9.86 2.23
N PHE A 8 2.40 -9.19 1.23
CA PHE A 8 1.06 -8.62 1.32
C PHE A 8 0.00 -9.72 1.53
N GLU A 9 0.07 -10.81 0.77
CA GLU A 9 -0.81 -11.98 0.92
C GLU A 9 -0.72 -12.58 2.34
N LYS A 10 0.51 -12.76 2.86
CA LYS A 10 0.72 -13.25 4.23
C LYS A 10 0.03 -12.37 5.26
N LEU A 11 0.13 -11.04 5.12
CA LEU A 11 -0.49 -10.07 6.02
C LEU A 11 -2.02 -10.06 5.90
N VAL A 12 -2.56 -10.22 4.69
CA VAL A 12 -4.01 -10.35 4.47
C VAL A 12 -4.54 -11.64 5.10
N ILE A 13 -3.88 -12.78 4.88
CA ILE A 13 -4.29 -14.08 5.43
C ILE A 13 -4.26 -14.07 6.96
N SER A 14 -3.29 -13.39 7.57
CA SER A 14 -3.22 -13.23 9.04
C SER A 14 -4.17 -12.17 9.59
N LYS A 15 -5.03 -11.56 8.75
CA LYS A 15 -5.94 -10.46 9.11
C LYS A 15 -5.24 -9.23 9.68
N PHE A 16 -3.97 -9.03 9.33
CA PHE A 16 -3.16 -7.93 9.87
C PHE A 16 -3.77 -6.55 9.60
N TYR A 17 -4.41 -6.39 8.44
CA TYR A 17 -4.97 -5.10 8.01
C TYR A 17 -6.35 -4.79 8.59
N ASP A 18 -7.02 -5.75 9.22
CA ASP A 18 -8.37 -5.59 9.74
C ASP A 18 -8.38 -4.54 10.87
N GLY A 19 -9.20 -3.51 10.71
CA GLY A 19 -9.33 -2.39 11.63
C GLY A 19 -8.27 -1.29 11.49
N LEU A 20 -7.23 -1.49 10.67
CA LEU A 20 -6.19 -0.48 10.45
C LEU A 20 -6.72 0.69 9.62
N THR A 21 -6.17 1.87 9.87
CA THR A 21 -6.63 3.13 9.25
C THR A 21 -5.81 3.49 8.02
N PHE A 22 -6.41 4.26 7.12
CA PHE A 22 -5.69 5.15 6.21
C PHE A 22 -5.26 6.40 6.99
N HIS A 23 -4.03 6.39 7.49
CA HIS A 23 -3.50 7.45 8.36
C HIS A 23 -3.01 8.66 7.57
N ARG A 24 -2.66 8.49 6.29
CA ARG A 24 -2.26 9.57 5.40
C ARG A 24 -3.16 9.57 4.18
N VAL A 25 -3.87 10.67 3.98
CA VAL A 25 -4.84 10.86 2.89
C VAL A 25 -4.62 12.26 2.32
N GLU A 26 -4.26 12.31 1.05
CA GLU A 26 -4.00 13.54 0.29
C GLU A 26 -4.76 13.48 -1.04
N ASP A 27 -4.75 14.57 -1.80
CA ASP A 27 -5.47 14.67 -3.08
C ASP A 27 -4.99 13.66 -4.14
N TRP A 28 -3.77 13.15 -4.00
CA TRP A 28 -3.13 12.27 -4.98
C TRP A 28 -2.86 10.86 -4.47
N VAL A 29 -3.01 10.58 -3.18
CA VAL A 29 -2.67 9.29 -2.57
C VAL A 29 -3.44 9.03 -1.28
N ILE A 30 -3.75 7.77 -1.03
CA ILE A 30 -4.11 7.27 0.29
C ILE A 30 -3.07 6.24 0.74
N GLN A 31 -2.66 6.29 2.00
CA GLN A 31 -1.67 5.40 2.58
C GLN A 31 -2.21 4.84 3.90
N GLY A 32 -2.09 3.51 4.03
CA GLY A 32 -2.60 2.73 5.15
C GLY A 32 -1.68 1.56 5.49
N GLY A 33 -2.18 0.64 6.30
CA GLY A 33 -1.42 -0.55 6.69
C GLY A 33 -0.40 -0.34 7.80
N ASP A 34 -0.54 0.75 8.56
CA ASP A 34 0.24 1.01 9.77
C ASP A 34 -0.54 0.58 11.02
N PRO A 35 -0.06 -0.41 11.82
CA PRO A 35 -0.70 -0.80 13.06
C PRO A 35 -0.73 0.28 14.15
N LYS A 36 0.15 1.30 14.07
CA LYS A 36 0.15 2.44 14.99
C LYS A 36 -0.68 3.63 14.47
N GLY A 37 -1.07 3.61 13.20
CA GLY A 37 -1.85 4.68 12.57
C GLY A 37 -1.17 6.05 12.53
N ASN A 38 0.16 6.12 12.62
CA ASN A 38 0.93 7.37 12.71
C ASN A 38 2.15 7.43 11.76
N GLY A 39 2.26 6.47 10.85
CA GLY A 39 3.34 6.32 9.88
C GLY A 39 4.55 5.52 10.37
N THR A 40 4.62 5.13 11.66
CA THR A 40 5.84 4.56 12.27
C THR A 40 5.77 3.06 12.60
N GLY A 41 4.61 2.44 12.44
CA GLY A 41 4.46 1.01 12.67
C GLY A 41 4.73 0.16 11.43
N GLY A 42 4.80 -1.13 11.67
CA GLY A 42 5.07 -2.16 10.68
C GLY A 42 4.78 -3.55 11.25
N PRO A 43 5.02 -4.61 10.47
CA PRO A 43 4.65 -5.96 10.84
C PRO A 43 5.69 -6.64 11.76
N GLY A 44 6.79 -5.95 12.09
CA GLY A 44 7.92 -6.50 12.86
C GLY A 44 9.06 -7.03 11.98
N TRP A 45 8.98 -6.88 10.66
CA TRP A 45 10.03 -7.18 9.70
C TRP A 45 9.97 -6.22 8.51
N THR A 46 11.00 -6.24 7.67
CA THR A 46 11.04 -5.52 6.39
C THR A 46 11.30 -6.48 5.23
N ILE A 47 11.04 -6.02 4.01
CA ILE A 47 11.25 -6.75 2.76
C ILE A 47 12.13 -5.95 1.79
N LYS A 48 12.86 -6.67 0.95
CA LYS A 48 13.68 -6.06 -0.10
C LYS A 48 12.82 -5.36 -1.15
N LEU A 49 13.32 -4.24 -1.67
CA LEU A 49 12.70 -3.53 -2.78
C LEU A 49 12.71 -4.38 -4.05
N GLU A 50 11.53 -4.57 -4.64
CA GLU A 50 11.37 -5.12 -5.99
C GLU A 50 10.82 -4.03 -6.91
N THR A 51 11.52 -3.74 -8.01
CA THR A 51 11.07 -2.77 -9.02
C THR A 51 11.00 -3.45 -10.39
N ASN A 52 10.06 -3.00 -11.22
CA ASN A 52 9.89 -3.48 -12.58
C ASN A 52 9.58 -2.26 -13.46
N PRO A 53 10.38 -1.95 -14.49
CA PRO A 53 10.17 -0.78 -15.35
C PRO A 53 8.79 -0.70 -16.01
N LEU A 54 8.09 -1.83 -16.19
CA LEU A 54 6.76 -1.90 -16.78
C LEU A 54 5.63 -1.58 -15.78
N LEU A 55 5.90 -1.61 -14.48
CA LEU A 55 4.91 -1.31 -13.45
C LEU A 55 5.07 0.14 -13.00
N LYS A 56 4.06 0.95 -13.31
CA LYS A 56 4.10 2.41 -13.15
C LYS A 56 3.15 2.90 -12.05
N ASN A 57 3.55 3.98 -11.40
CA ASN A 57 2.77 4.73 -10.42
C ASN A 57 1.72 5.59 -11.11
N THR A 58 0.75 4.92 -11.71
CA THR A 58 -0.43 5.53 -12.32
C THR A 58 -1.61 5.50 -11.36
N ARG A 59 -2.65 6.29 -11.62
CA ARG A 59 -3.89 6.31 -10.84
C ARG A 59 -4.43 4.88 -10.66
N GLY A 60 -4.72 4.52 -9.41
CA GLY A 60 -5.16 3.20 -8.98
C GLY A 60 -4.04 2.21 -8.72
N ALA A 61 -2.77 2.54 -8.96
CA ALA A 61 -1.65 1.68 -8.59
C ALA A 61 -1.60 1.46 -7.08
N LEU A 62 -1.36 0.21 -6.69
CA LEU A 62 -1.11 -0.25 -5.33
C LEU A 62 0.39 -0.55 -5.19
N ALA A 63 1.03 0.08 -4.22
CA ALA A 63 2.47 -0.05 -4.00
C ALA A 63 2.84 0.01 -2.52
N MET A 64 3.99 -0.57 -2.17
CA MET A 64 4.47 -0.56 -0.79
C MET A 64 5.05 0.79 -0.42
N ALA A 65 4.69 1.30 0.76
CA ALA A 65 5.36 2.43 1.37
C ALA A 65 6.64 1.96 2.07
N ARG A 66 7.63 2.85 2.15
CA ARG A 66 8.92 2.63 2.81
C ARG A 66 9.45 3.92 3.40
N SER A 67 10.44 3.80 4.28
CA SER A 67 11.25 4.95 4.71
C SER A 67 12.33 5.29 3.68
N SER A 68 13.35 6.07 4.08
CA SER A 68 14.48 6.40 3.21
C SER A 68 15.26 5.18 2.73
N ASP A 69 15.35 4.13 3.55
CA ASP A 69 15.97 2.86 3.17
C ASP A 69 15.08 2.12 2.14
N PRO A 70 15.58 1.82 0.94
CA PRO A 70 14.87 1.02 -0.08
C PRO A 70 14.29 -0.29 0.47
N ASP A 71 14.98 -0.98 1.37
CA ASP A 71 14.61 -2.30 1.90
C ASP A 71 13.85 -2.22 3.24
N SER A 72 13.20 -1.08 3.50
CA SER A 72 12.43 -0.83 4.74
C SER A 72 10.91 -0.99 4.59
N ALA A 73 10.43 -1.39 3.41
CA ALA A 73 9.01 -1.70 3.23
C ALA A 73 8.60 -2.83 4.18
N GLY A 74 7.41 -2.72 4.78
CA GLY A 74 6.91 -3.68 5.76
C GLY A 74 5.46 -4.04 5.47
N SER A 75 4.53 -3.35 6.13
CA SER A 75 3.09 -3.56 5.98
C SER A 75 2.37 -2.39 5.33
N GLN A 76 2.95 -1.19 5.42
CA GLN A 76 2.32 0.01 4.89
C GLN A 76 2.31 -0.01 3.35
N PHE A 77 1.18 0.38 2.78
CA PHE A 77 0.98 0.48 1.34
C PHE A 77 0.24 1.78 1.01
N TYR A 78 0.29 2.16 -0.26
CA TYR A 78 -0.48 3.27 -0.78
C TYR A 78 -1.24 2.92 -2.05
N ILE A 79 -2.35 3.63 -2.27
CA ILE A 79 -3.12 3.62 -3.51
C ILE A 79 -3.13 5.03 -4.07
N LEU A 80 -2.78 5.16 -5.35
CA LEU A 80 -2.72 6.46 -6.01
C LEU A 80 -4.11 6.94 -6.48
N LYS A 81 -4.47 8.16 -6.10
CA LYS A 81 -5.61 8.91 -6.67
C LYS A 81 -5.21 9.66 -7.93
N LYS A 82 -3.94 9.97 -8.16
CA LYS A 82 -3.45 10.60 -9.39
C LYS A 82 -2.13 9.95 -9.81
N ASP A 83 -1.75 10.11 -11.07
CA ASP A 83 -0.44 9.65 -11.56
C ASP A 83 0.69 10.32 -10.77
N ALA A 84 1.73 9.56 -10.46
CA ALA A 84 2.89 9.99 -9.69
C ALA A 84 4.16 9.37 -10.29
N SER A 85 4.46 9.71 -11.54
CA SER A 85 5.61 9.16 -12.30
C SER A 85 6.97 9.41 -11.63
N SER A 86 7.08 10.43 -10.76
CA SER A 86 8.27 10.66 -9.94
C SER A 86 8.60 9.48 -9.01
N LEU A 87 7.64 8.60 -8.69
CA LEU A 87 7.83 7.42 -7.84
C LEU A 87 8.24 6.17 -8.63
N ASP A 88 8.24 6.23 -9.97
CA ASP A 88 8.56 5.08 -10.83
C ASP A 88 9.98 4.57 -10.58
N GLY A 89 10.11 3.25 -10.43
CA GLY A 89 11.39 2.61 -10.11
C GLY A 89 11.90 2.85 -8.69
N GLN A 90 11.18 3.61 -7.85
CA GLN A 90 11.58 3.89 -6.46
C GLN A 90 10.76 3.12 -5.42
N TYR A 91 9.59 2.62 -5.82
CA TYR A 91 8.63 1.90 -4.99
C TYR A 91 8.13 0.65 -5.71
N ALA A 92 7.84 -0.40 -4.93
CA ALA A 92 7.33 -1.65 -5.46
C ALA A 92 5.84 -1.52 -5.79
N VAL A 93 5.51 -1.21 -7.04
CA VAL A 93 4.14 -1.32 -7.56
C VAL A 93 3.83 -2.80 -7.76
N PHE A 94 2.85 -3.33 -7.04
CA PHE A 94 2.54 -4.77 -7.01
C PHE A 94 1.08 -5.11 -7.27
N GLY A 95 0.21 -4.10 -7.41
CA GLY A 95 -1.19 -4.31 -7.76
C GLY A 95 -1.83 -3.05 -8.34
N ARG A 96 -3.13 -3.15 -8.64
CA ARG A 96 -3.96 -2.00 -9.00
C ARG A 96 -5.39 -2.21 -8.56
N VAL A 97 -6.08 -1.11 -8.27
CA VAL A 97 -7.52 -1.10 -8.07
C VAL A 97 -8.20 -1.38 -9.42
N ILE A 98 -9.01 -2.44 -9.47
CA ILE A 98 -9.78 -2.83 -10.67
C ILE A 98 -11.23 -2.33 -10.62
N LYS A 99 -11.77 -2.06 -9.42
CA LYS A 99 -13.12 -1.55 -9.14
C LYS A 99 -13.09 -0.76 -7.84
N GLY A 100 -13.96 0.25 -7.71
CA GLY A 100 -14.07 1.06 -6.49
C GLY A 100 -13.08 2.23 -6.38
N MET A 101 -12.58 2.74 -7.52
CA MET A 101 -11.73 3.94 -7.51
C MET A 101 -12.47 5.19 -6.99
N ASP A 102 -13.78 5.26 -7.21
CA ASP A 102 -14.66 6.27 -6.62
C ASP A 102 -14.64 6.20 -5.09
N ILE A 103 -14.63 4.99 -4.50
CA ILE A 103 -14.50 4.83 -3.04
C ILE A 103 -13.12 5.32 -2.59
N VAL A 104 -12.05 4.93 -3.30
CA VAL A 104 -10.68 5.39 -3.02
C VAL A 104 -10.58 6.91 -3.03
N ASP A 105 -11.26 7.59 -3.96
CA ASP A 105 -11.25 9.05 -4.03
C ASP A 105 -11.89 9.71 -2.81
N HIS A 106 -12.89 9.07 -2.21
CA HIS A 106 -13.68 9.59 -1.09
C HIS A 106 -13.18 9.16 0.30
N ILE A 107 -12.16 8.29 0.37
CA ILE A 107 -11.52 7.92 1.64
C ILE A 107 -11.03 9.19 2.37
N LYS A 108 -11.32 9.25 3.66
CA LYS A 108 -10.95 10.35 4.56
C LYS A 108 -9.88 9.89 5.56
N PRO A 109 -9.09 10.83 6.13
CA PRO A 109 -8.17 10.50 7.22
C PRO A 109 -8.87 9.74 8.34
N GLY A 110 -8.31 8.59 8.73
CA GLY A 110 -8.85 7.76 9.81
C GLY A 110 -9.91 6.75 9.39
N ASP A 111 -10.33 6.73 8.11
CA ASP A 111 -11.18 5.65 7.61
C ASP A 111 -10.48 4.29 7.77
N LYS A 112 -11.26 3.27 8.14
CA LYS A 112 -10.75 1.95 8.52
C LYS A 112 -10.98 0.92 7.42
N MET A 113 -9.96 0.08 7.20
CA MET A 113 -10.13 -1.18 6.49
C MET A 113 -10.92 -2.12 7.40
N GLN A 114 -12.21 -2.32 7.14
CA GLN A 114 -13.03 -3.19 7.98
C GLN A 114 -12.56 -4.64 7.90
N LYS A 115 -12.31 -5.13 6.69
CA LYS A 115 -11.74 -6.44 6.39
C LYS A 115 -10.92 -6.36 5.11
N VAL A 116 -9.81 -7.08 5.06
CA VAL A 116 -9.08 -7.33 3.82
C VAL A 116 -9.04 -8.84 3.58
N VAL A 117 -9.49 -9.28 2.39
CA VAL A 117 -9.63 -10.70 2.08
C VAL A 117 -9.06 -11.03 0.71
N MET A 118 -8.51 -12.23 0.58
CA MET A 118 -8.14 -12.80 -0.72
C MET A 118 -9.41 -13.32 -1.41
N VAL A 119 -9.62 -12.89 -2.65
CA VAL A 119 -10.70 -13.36 -3.51
C VAL A 119 -10.09 -14.24 -4.59
N LYS A 120 -10.66 -15.43 -4.79
CA LYS A 120 -10.23 -16.40 -5.82
C LYS A 120 -10.94 -16.12 -7.14
#